data_AF-A0A9D8SLZ2-F1
#
_entry.id   AF-A0A9D8SLZ2-F1
#
_cell.length_a   1.000
_cell.length_b   1.000
_cell.length_c   1.000
_cell.angle_alpha   90.00
_cell.angle_beta   90.00
_cell.angle_gamma   90.00
#
_symmetry.space_group_name_H-M   'P 1'
#
loop_
_entity.id
_entity.type
_entity.pdbx_description
1 polymer ?
#
loop_
_entity_poly.entity_id
_entity_poly.type
_entity_poly.pdbx_seq_one_letter_code
_entity_poly.pdbx_strand_id
1 'polypeptide(L)' 'MRWYWIDRYTEFVRGTRATAVKCVSLAEEHMHDHFTHYPIMPHSLVVEGVAQ' A
#
# COMPACT_ATOMS: atom_id res chain seq x y z
N MET A 1 -12.47 -3.03 -0.40
CA MET A 1 -12.06 -1.72 0.15
C MET A 1 -10.94 -1.17 -0.73
N ARG A 2 -11.30 -0.57 -1.87
CA ARG A 2 -10.39 -0.51 -3.03
C ARG A 2 -9.24 0.52 -2.91
N TRP A 3 -9.24 1.39 -1.90
CA TRP A 3 -8.34 2.56 -1.85
C TRP A 3 -7.82 2.94 -0.46
N TYR A 4 -7.70 1.98 0.47
CA TYR A 4 -6.96 2.20 1.72
C TYR A 4 -5.60 1.50 1.63
N TRP A 5 -4.54 2.28 1.72
CA TRP A 5 -3.16 1.82 1.48
C TRP A 5 -2.32 1.70 2.75
N ILE A 6 -2.94 1.90 3.91
CA ILE A 6 -2.36 1.61 5.23
C ILE A 6 -3.27 0.60 5.93
N ASP A 7 -2.71 -0.56 6.30
CA ASP A 7 -3.47 -1.54 7.08
C ASP A 7 -3.28 -1.30 8.58
N ARG A 8 -2.10 -0.81 8.99
CA ARG A 8 -1.79 -0.52 10.40
C ARG A 8 -0.65 0.48 10.55
N TYR A 9 -0.80 1.44 11.48
CA TYR A 9 0.33 2.20 12.01
C TYR A 9 1.10 1.38 13.04
N THR A 10 2.42 1.28 12.89
CA THR A 10 3.33 0.70 13.89
C THR A 10 3.86 1.75 14.85
N GLU A 11 3.93 3.02 14.42
CA GLU A 11 4.30 4.17 15.26
C GLU A 11 3.56 5.42 14.77
N PHE A 12 3.14 6.28 15.69
CA PHE A 12 2.59 7.59 15.37
C PHE A 12 3.01 8.63 16.40
N VAL A 13 3.83 9.60 15.97
CA VAL A 13 4.26 10.76 16.77
C VAL A 13 3.63 12.00 16.15
N ARG A 14 2.64 12.54 16.85
CA ARG A 14 1.84 13.68 16.40
C ARG A 14 2.71 14.85 15.96
N GLY A 15 2.49 15.32 14.73
CA GLY A 15 3.19 16.49 14.17
C GLY A 15 4.65 16.24 13.81
N THR A 16 5.12 14.99 13.82
CA THR A 16 6.51 14.66 13.52
C THR A 16 6.62 13.54 12.50
N ARG A 17 6.13 12.33 12.81
CA ARG A 17 6.24 11.18 11.92
C ARG A 17 5.17 10.13 12.18
N ALA A 18 4.92 9.32 11.17
CA ALA A 18 4.18 8.09 11.27
C ALA A 18 4.99 6.97 10.59
N THR A 19 4.82 5.74 11.07
CA THR A 19 5.33 4.54 10.42
C THR A 19 4.19 3.54 10.33
N ALA A 20 4.03 2.94 9.17
CA ALA A 20 2.88 2.09 8.86
C ALA A 20 3.31 0.88 8.02
N VAL A 21 2.42 -0.10 7.96
CA VAL A 21 2.57 -1.29 7.13
C VAL A 21 1.36 -1.46 6.21
N LYS A 22 1.65 -1.88 4.97
CA LYS A 22 0.70 -2.40 4.00
C LYS A 22 1.07 -3.84 3.70
N CYS A 23 0.17 -4.77 4.00
CA CYS A 23 0.30 -6.15 3.55
C CYS A 23 -0.03 -6.20 2.06
N VAL A 24 0.79 -6.95 1.31
CA VAL A 24 0.60 -7.17 -0.12
C VAL A 24 0.27 -8.64 -0.34
N SER A 25 -0.79 -8.91 -1.11
CA SER A 25 -1.26 -10.26 -1.41
C SER A 25 -1.58 -10.41 -2.89
N LEU A 26 -1.31 -11.59 -3.46
CA LEU A 26 -1.76 -11.95 -4.81
C LEU A 26 -3.29 -12.05 -4.94
N ALA A 27 -4.04 -11.96 -3.84
CA ALA A 27 -5.50 -11.89 -3.89
C ALA A 27 -6.03 -10.48 -4.23
N GLU A 28 -5.15 -9.47 -4.32
CA GLU A 28 -5.53 -8.10 -4.61
C GLU A 28 -5.67 -7.85 -6.11
N GLU A 29 -6.79 -7.25 -6.53
CA GLU A 29 -7.15 -7.02 -7.94
C GLU A 29 -6.03 -6.35 -8.75
N HIS A 30 -5.43 -5.28 -8.21
CA HIS A 30 -4.39 -4.51 -8.90
C HIS A 30 -3.08 -5.28 -9.12
N MET A 31 -2.87 -6.40 -8.41
CA MET A 31 -1.71 -7.26 -8.62
C MET A 31 -1.85 -8.11 -9.90
N HIS A 32 -3.07 -8.24 -10.43
CA HIS A 32 -3.33 -8.98 -11.67
C HIS A 32 -3.30 -8.08 -12.92
N ASP A 33 -3.53 -6.78 -12.74
CA ASP A 33 -3.61 -5.80 -13.83
C ASP A 33 -2.25 -5.16 -14.17
N HIS A 34 -1.22 -5.35 -13.34
CA HIS A 34 0.08 -4.68 -13.45
C HIS A 34 1.25 -5.54 -12.92
N PHE A 35 1.78 -6.53 -13.65
CA PHE A 35 1.63 -6.85 -15.07
C PHE A 35 1.09 -8.27 -15.25
N THR A 36 0.53 -8.59 -16.42
CA THR A 36 0.07 -9.94 -16.73
C THR A 36 1.19 -10.96 -16.50
N HIS A 37 0.92 -11.98 -15.68
CA HIS A 37 1.88 -13.03 -15.26
C HIS A 37 3.12 -12.56 -14.49
N TYR A 38 3.24 -11.27 -14.18
CA TYR A 38 4.33 -10.73 -13.39
C TYR A 38 3.78 -9.72 -12.38
N PRO A 39 3.18 -10.21 -11.28
CA PRO A 39 2.53 -9.37 -10.29
C PRO A 39 3.56 -8.52 -9.55
N ILE A 40 3.44 -7.19 -9.66
CA ILE A 40 4.27 -6.23 -8.93
C ILE A 40 3.35 -5.24 -8.24
N MET A 41 3.67 -4.87 -7.00
CA MET A 41 3.01 -3.75 -6.34
C MET A 41 3.24 -2.46 -7.14
N PRO A 42 2.19 -1.80 -7.66
CA PRO A 42 2.39 -0.59 -8.43
C PRO A 42 3.03 0.51 -7.58
N HIS A 43 4.17 1.03 -8.05
CA HIS A 43 4.92 2.07 -7.32
C HIS A 43 4.09 3.33 -7.06
N SER A 44 3.15 3.66 -7.97
CA SER A 44 2.21 4.77 -7.77
C SER A 44 1.31 4.56 -6.55
N LEU A 45 0.90 3.33 -6.27
CA LEU A 45 0.07 2.99 -5.12
C LEU A 45 0.88 2.93 -3.82
N VAL A 46 2.19 2.65 -3.90
CA VAL A 46 3.11 2.84 -2.76
C VAL A 46 3.19 4.33 -2.39
N VAL A 47 3.33 5.21 -3.38
CA VAL A 47 3.35 6.67 -3.13
C VAL A 47 2.01 7.17 -2.58
N GLU A 48 0.89 6.69 -3.12
CA GLU A 48 -0.44 6.98 -2.58
C GLU A 48 -0.56 6.55 -1.10
N GLY A 49 -0.03 5.38 -0.73
CA GLY A 49 0.00 4.95 0.68
C GLY A 49 0.88 5.78 1.60
N VAL A 50 1.87 6.51 1.06
CA VAL A 50 2.64 7.50 1.83
C VAL A 50 1.88 8.82 1.96
N ALA A 51 1.01 9.14 0.99
CA ALA A 51 0.21 10.36 1.02
C ALA A 51 -1.00 10.28 1.96
N GLN A 52 -1.53 9.08 2.20
CA GLN A 52 -2.62 8.80 3.15
C GLN A 52 -2.13 8.76 4.61
#